data_AF-A0A091N284-F1
#
_entry.id   AF-A0A091N284-F1
#
_cell.length_a   1.000
_cell.length_b   1.000
_cell.length_c   1.000
_cell.angle_alpha   90.00
_cell.angle_beta   90.00
_cell.angle_gamma   90.00
#
_symmetry.space_group_name_H-M   'P 1'
#
loop_
_entity.id
_entity.type
_entity.pdbx_description
1 polymer ?
#
loop_
_entity_poly.entity_id
_entity_poly.type
_entity_poly.pdbx_seq_one_letter_code
_entity_poly.pdbx_strand_id
1 'polypeptide(L)'
;LSLNPDDPNVCSHWESYAVTVQESYAHPFDQIYYTRCTDILNWFKCTRHRISYKTAYRRGLRTMYRRRSQCCPGYYESGDYCIPLCTEECVHGRCVSPDTCHCEPGWGGTDCSSG
;
A
#
# COMPACT_ATOMS: atom_id res chain seq x y z
N LEU A 1 -18.02 -4.73 -5.94
CA LEU A 1 -18.21 -3.84 -7.10
C LEU A 1 -16.99 -2.91 -7.16
N SER A 2 -16.58 -2.50 -8.35
CA SER A 2 -15.47 -1.55 -8.54
C SER A 2 -16.05 -0.28 -9.13
N LEU A 3 -15.74 0.87 -8.51
CA LEU A 3 -16.19 2.19 -8.97
C LEU A 3 -15.96 2.37 -10.48
N ASN A 4 -16.91 3.04 -11.14
CA ASN A 4 -16.84 3.30 -12.56
C ASN A 4 -15.59 4.16 -12.89
N PRO A 5 -14.63 3.67 -13.70
CA PRO A 5 -13.41 4.41 -14.01
C PRO A 5 -13.66 5.67 -14.86
N ASP A 6 -14.82 5.78 -15.51
CA ASP A 6 -15.20 6.95 -16.31
C ASP A 6 -15.88 8.05 -15.48
N ASP A 7 -16.21 7.79 -14.21
CA ASP A 7 -16.77 8.81 -13.31
C ASP A 7 -15.67 9.81 -12.90
N PRO A 8 -15.81 11.11 -13.23
CA PRO A 8 -14.80 12.13 -12.92
C PRO A 8 -14.59 12.33 -11.41
N ASN A 9 -15.51 11.84 -10.57
CA ASN A 9 -15.45 11.93 -9.12
C ASN A 9 -14.80 10.69 -8.47
N VAL A 10 -14.14 9.83 -9.26
CA VAL A 10 -13.33 8.71 -8.78
C VAL A 10 -11.86 9.13 -8.73
N CYS A 11 -11.32 9.15 -7.51
CA CYS A 11 -9.95 9.51 -7.22
C CYS A 11 -9.10 8.26 -6.92
N SER A 12 -7.83 8.30 -7.27
CA SER A 12 -6.87 7.26 -6.89
C SER A 12 -6.07 7.65 -5.66
N HIS A 13 -6.00 6.77 -4.67
CA HIS A 13 -5.20 6.95 -3.45
C HIS A 13 -4.15 5.85 -3.33
N TRP A 14 -3.00 6.19 -2.74
CA TRP A 14 -1.92 5.23 -2.45
C TRP A 14 -2.09 4.69 -1.04
N GLU A 15 -2.34 3.39 -0.91
CA GLU A 15 -2.37 2.72 0.38
C GLU A 15 -1.14 1.82 0.57
N SER A 16 -0.61 1.79 1.79
CA SER A 16 0.48 0.91 2.18
C SER A 16 -0.10 -0.44 2.64
N TYR A 17 0.59 -1.52 2.30
CA TYR A 17 0.24 -2.87 2.74
C TYR A 17 1.50 -3.67 3.07
N ALA A 18 1.39 -4.53 4.07
CA ALA A 18 2.47 -5.44 4.45
C ALA A 18 2.41 -6.70 3.58
N VAL A 19 3.52 -7.05 2.95
CA VAL A 19 3.67 -8.28 2.17
C VAL A 19 4.88 -9.08 2.66
N THR A 20 4.76 -10.40 2.66
CA THR A 20 5.87 -11.30 2.95
C THR A 20 6.68 -11.53 1.68
N VAL A 21 7.93 -11.08 1.68
CA VAL A 21 8.86 -11.28 0.57
C VAL A 21 9.95 -12.27 0.96
N GLN A 22 10.49 -13.00 -0.01
CA GLN A 22 11.67 -13.84 0.17
C GLN A 22 12.92 -13.00 -0.04
N GLU A 23 13.73 -12.84 1.02
CA GLU A 23 14.97 -12.08 0.98
C GLU A 23 16.16 -13.01 1.06
N SER A 24 17.18 -12.77 0.22
CA SER A 24 18.47 -13.43 0.34
C SER A 24 19.30 -12.83 1.46
N TYR A 25 19.94 -13.65 2.27
CA TYR A 25 20.91 -13.24 3.28
C TYR A 25 22.15 -14.13 3.26
N ALA A 26 23.27 -13.58 3.73
CA ALA A 26 24.51 -14.33 3.91
C ALA A 26 24.41 -15.18 5.18
N HIS A 27 24.29 -16.48 5.03
CA HIS A 27 24.28 -17.41 6.15
C HIS A 27 25.70 -17.93 6.41
N PRO A 28 26.25 -17.71 7.62
CA PRO A 28 27.59 -18.19 7.96
C PRO A 28 27.59 -19.71 8.11
N PHE A 29 28.66 -20.34 7.66
CA PHE A 29 28.94 -21.76 7.88
C PHE A 29 30.43 -21.98 8.11
N ASP A 30 30.76 -23.04 8.83
CA ASP A 30 32.15 -23.41 9.08
C ASP A 30 32.71 -24.23 7.92
N GLN A 31 33.76 -23.73 7.29
CA GLN A 31 34.45 -24.40 6.19
C GLN A 31 35.77 -24.97 6.69
N ILE A 32 35.86 -26.30 6.63
CA ILE A 32 37.06 -27.06 7.02
C ILE A 32 38.02 -27.15 5.84
N TYR A 33 39.29 -26.81 6.07
CA TYR A 33 40.36 -26.99 5.10
C TYR A 33 41.64 -27.48 5.80
N TYR A 34 42.50 -28.17 5.04
CA TYR A 34 43.73 -28.75 5.57
C TYR A 34 44.94 -27.93 5.16
N THR A 35 45.78 -27.57 6.14
CA THR A 35 47.05 -26.89 5.91
C THR A 35 48.21 -27.79 6.25
N ARG A 36 49.35 -27.64 5.56
CA ARG A 36 50.57 -28.38 5.90
C ARG A 36 51.16 -27.85 7.21
N CYS A 37 51.53 -28.75 8.11
CA CYS A 37 52.16 -28.41 9.38
C CYS A 37 53.19 -29.48 9.78
N THR A 38 54.05 -29.17 10.74
CA THR A 38 55.19 -30.02 11.15
C THR A 38 54.81 -31.15 12.12
N ASP A 39 53.53 -31.35 12.39
CA ASP A 39 53.04 -32.37 13.31
C ASP A 39 53.02 -33.76 12.65
N ILE A 40 53.97 -34.61 13.05
CA ILE A 40 54.18 -35.97 12.53
C ILE A 40 53.04 -36.92 12.93
N LEU A 41 52.39 -36.68 14.08
CA LEU A 41 51.30 -37.52 14.59
C LEU A 41 50.01 -37.37 13.75
N ASN A 42 49.85 -36.25 13.05
CA ASN A 42 48.70 -35.92 12.21
C ASN A 42 48.99 -35.93 10.70
N TRP A 43 49.92 -36.79 10.24
CA TRP A 43 50.31 -36.91 8.82
C TRP A 43 50.65 -35.54 8.16
N PHE A 44 51.28 -34.63 8.90
CA PHE A 44 51.62 -33.28 8.43
C PHE A 44 50.43 -32.41 7.95
N LYS A 45 49.19 -32.75 8.34
CA LYS A 45 47.97 -32.00 7.97
C LYS A 45 47.25 -31.48 9.20
N CYS A 46 47.19 -30.16 9.33
CA CYS A 46 46.44 -29.49 10.39
C CYS A 46 45.08 -29.04 9.85
N THR A 47 44.01 -29.40 10.56
CA THR A 47 42.64 -28.94 10.32
C THR A 47 42.53 -27.46 10.65
N ARG A 48 41.96 -26.67 9.73
CA ARG A 48 41.67 -25.26 9.92
C ARG A 48 40.20 -25.00 9.66
N HIS A 49 39.64 -24.11 10.45
CA HIS A 49 38.25 -23.67 10.39
C HIS A 49 38.21 -22.24 9.85
N ARG A 50 37.31 -21.99 8.90
CA ARG A 50 37.09 -20.66 8.32
C ARG A 50 35.60 -20.41 8.19
N ILE A 51 35.12 -19.35 8.84
CA ILE A 51 33.76 -18.86 8.62
C ILE A 51 33.65 -18.40 7.17
N SER A 52 32.80 -19.08 6.43
CA SER A 52 32.46 -18.78 5.04
C SER A 52 30.97 -18.52 4.94
N TYR A 53 30.52 -17.85 3.89
CA TYR A 53 29.14 -17.43 3.75
C TYR A 53 28.50 -18.07 2.54
N LYS A 54 27.28 -18.59 2.72
CA LYS A 54 26.45 -19.09 1.62
C LYS A 54 25.16 -18.28 1.55
N THR A 55 24.61 -18.15 0.36
CA THR A 55 23.31 -17.51 0.18
C THR A 55 22.22 -18.40 0.78
N ALA A 56 21.42 -17.84 1.68
CA ALA A 56 20.21 -18.46 2.21
C ALA A 56 19.03 -17.49 2.07
N TYR A 57 17.81 -17.99 2.26
CA TYR A 57 16.60 -17.21 2.08
C TYR A 57 15.75 -17.17 3.34
N ARG A 58 15.20 -16.02 3.66
CA ARG A 58 14.27 -15.83 4.78
C ARG A 58 13.05 -15.05 4.32
N ARG A 59 11.92 -15.22 5.01
CA ARG A 59 10.72 -14.41 4.78
C ARG A 59 10.83 -13.13 5.60
N GLY A 60 10.82 -11.99 4.93
CA GLY A 60 10.79 -10.66 5.54
C GLY A 60 9.43 -10.00 5.30
N LEU A 61 8.95 -9.22 6.27
CA LEU A 61 7.82 -8.32 6.07
C LEU A 61 8.34 -7.05 5.41
N ARG A 62 7.76 -6.69 4.26
CA ARG A 62 8.02 -5.41 3.58
C ARG A 62 6.74 -4.64 3.39
N THR A 63 6.84 -3.32 3.60
CA THR A 63 5.79 -2.38 3.25
C THR A 63 5.86 -2.10 1.76
N MET A 64 4.78 -2.41 1.05
CA MET A 64 4.58 -2.08 -0.36
C MET A 64 3.43 -1.08 -0.50
N TYR A 65 3.34 -0.44 -1.66
CA TYR A 65 2.30 0.53 -1.96
C TYR A 65 1.48 0.07 -3.16
N ARG A 66 0.16 0.23 -3.10
CA ARG A 66 -0.73 -0.01 -4.23
C ARG A 66 -1.68 1.16 -4.40
N ARG A 67 -2.08 1.38 -5.65
CA ARG A 67 -3.05 2.39 -6.01
C ARG A 67 -4.45 1.79 -5.90
N ARG A 68 -5.31 2.39 -5.09
CA ARG A 68 -6.71 2.00 -4.93
C ARG A 68 -7.61 3.14 -5.40
N SER A 69 -8.71 2.81 -6.07
CA SER A 69 -9.75 3.77 -6.45
C SER A 69 -10.74 3.95 -5.31
N GLN A 70 -11.15 5.19 -5.07
CA GLN A 70 -12.19 5.59 -4.11
C GLN A 70 -12.89 6.86 -4.61
N CYS A 71 -14.06 7.19 -4.06
CA CYS A 71 -14.66 8.48 -4.33
C CYS A 71 -13.75 9.61 -3.84
N CYS A 72 -13.72 10.72 -4.59
CA CYS A 72 -13.01 11.92 -4.21
C CYS A 72 -13.54 12.50 -2.90
N PRO A 73 -12.75 13.31 -2.17
CA PRO A 73 -13.21 13.95 -0.94
C PRO A 73 -14.50 14.75 -1.16
N GLY A 74 -15.48 14.58 -0.27
CA GLY A 74 -16.81 15.19 -0.39
C GLY A 74 -17.79 14.41 -1.26
N TYR A 75 -17.44 13.19 -1.72
CA TYR A 75 -18.35 12.27 -2.40
C TYR A 75 -18.44 10.95 -1.63
N TYR A 76 -19.61 10.32 -1.68
CA TYR A 76 -19.84 8.98 -1.10
C TYR A 76 -20.20 7.96 -2.18
N GLU A 77 -19.88 6.71 -1.92
CA GLU A 77 -20.14 5.59 -2.83
C GLU A 77 -21.62 5.17 -2.75
N SER A 78 -22.28 5.14 -3.91
CA SER A 78 -23.64 4.63 -4.06
C SER A 78 -23.70 3.74 -5.30
N GLY A 79 -23.59 2.43 -5.08
CA GLY A 79 -23.39 1.46 -6.16
C GLY A 79 -22.01 1.65 -6.80
N ASP A 80 -21.97 1.89 -8.11
CA ASP A 80 -20.73 2.13 -8.86
C ASP A 80 -20.44 3.64 -9.11
N TYR A 81 -21.24 4.53 -8.53
CA TYR A 81 -21.15 5.99 -8.70
C TYR A 81 -20.70 6.71 -7.44
N CYS A 82 -20.07 7.87 -7.63
CA CYS A 82 -19.71 8.79 -6.56
C CYS A 82 -20.71 9.96 -6.51
N ILE A 83 -21.51 10.01 -5.44
CA ILE A 83 -22.55 11.04 -5.25
C ILE A 83 -21.99 12.15 -4.34
N PRO A 84 -22.18 13.44 -4.68
CA PRO A 84 -21.72 14.55 -3.84
C PRO A 84 -22.43 14.56 -2.48
N LEU A 85 -21.67 14.89 -1.44
CA LEU A 85 -22.14 15.09 -0.09
C LEU A 85 -22.39 16.58 0.13
N CYS A 86 -23.62 16.94 0.51
CA CYS A 86 -23.93 18.26 1.03
C CYS A 86 -24.18 18.12 2.55
N THR A 87 -23.44 18.89 3.35
CA THR A 87 -23.58 18.93 4.81
C THR A 87 -24.98 19.38 5.23
N GLU A 88 -25.47 20.44 4.59
CA GLU A 88 -26.86 20.89 4.68
C GLU A 88 -27.67 20.31 3.51
N GLU A 89 -28.87 19.82 3.79
CA GLU A 89 -29.75 19.29 2.75
C GLU A 89 -30.27 20.43 1.86
N CYS A 90 -30.18 20.26 0.54
CA CYS A 90 -30.73 21.22 -0.41
C CYS A 90 -32.27 21.13 -0.41
N VAL A 91 -32.96 22.02 0.31
CA VAL A 91 -34.42 21.95 0.54
C VAL A 91 -35.21 22.05 -0.76
N HIS A 92 -34.92 23.07 -1.57
CA HIS A 92 -35.52 23.29 -2.89
C HIS A 92 -34.45 23.28 -3.98
N GLY A 93 -33.76 22.14 -4.08
CA GLY A 93 -32.68 21.98 -5.05
C GLY A 93 -32.06 20.59 -5.02
N ARG A 94 -30.93 20.46 -5.68
CA ARG A 94 -30.12 19.22 -5.68
C ARG A 94 -28.66 19.50 -5.39
N CYS A 95 -28.01 18.59 -4.67
CA CYS A 95 -26.57 18.63 -4.44
C CYS A 95 -25.85 18.30 -5.75
N VAL A 96 -25.05 19.24 -6.29
CA VAL A 96 -24.36 19.08 -7.57
C VAL A 96 -22.84 18.93 -7.43
N SER A 97 -22.29 19.39 -6.31
CA SER A 97 -20.90 19.20 -5.89
C SER A 97 -20.83 19.26 -4.36
N PRO A 98 -19.70 18.90 -3.74
CA PRO A 98 -19.58 18.91 -2.28
C PRO A 98 -20.00 20.27 -1.71
N ASP A 99 -20.92 20.23 -0.75
CA ASP A 99 -21.48 21.41 -0.08
C ASP A 99 -22.02 22.50 -1.03
N THR A 100 -22.49 22.12 -2.22
CA THR A 100 -23.02 23.04 -3.24
C THR A 100 -24.38 22.59 -3.75
N CYS A 101 -25.40 23.39 -3.46
CA CYS A 101 -26.76 23.18 -3.95
C CYS A 101 -27.02 23.93 -5.26
N HIS A 102 -27.69 23.27 -6.19
CA HIS A 102 -28.34 23.92 -7.32
C HIS A 102 -29.82 24.11 -7.01
N CYS A 103 -30.20 25.36 -6.73
CA CYS A 103 -31.56 25.71 -6.33
C CYS A 103 -32.52 25.78 -7.53
N GLU A 104 -33.77 25.47 -7.25
CA GLU A 104 -34.87 25.68 -8.19
C GLU A 104 -35.15 27.19 -8.38
N PRO A 105 -35.76 27.59 -9.52
CA PRO A 105 -36.06 29.00 -9.77
C PRO A 105 -36.94 29.61 -8.66
N GLY A 106 -36.53 30.78 -8.15
CA GLY A 106 -37.22 31.47 -7.07
C GLY A 106 -36.70 31.11 -5.67
N TRP A 107 -35.78 30.14 -5.55
CA TRP A 107 -35.14 29.77 -4.29
C TRP A 107 -33.66 30.13 -4.28
N GLY A 108 -33.12 30.40 -3.10
CA GLY A 108 -31.75 30.80 -2.86
C GLY A 108 -31.31 30.53 -1.42
N GLY A 109 -30.10 31.00 -1.07
CA GLY A 109 -29.40 30.58 0.14
C GLY A 109 -28.50 29.37 -0.12
N THR A 110 -27.68 29.01 0.87
CA THR A 110 -26.71 27.90 0.74
C THR A 110 -27.38 26.53 0.67
N ASP A 111 -28.56 26.41 1.26
CA ASP A 111 -29.40 25.20 1.35
C ASP A 111 -30.69 25.32 0.52
N CYS A 112 -30.84 26.36 -0.30
CA CYS A 112 -32.06 26.64 -1.07
C CYS A 112 -33.33 26.78 -0.21
N SER A 113 -33.20 27.27 1.03
CA SER A 113 -34.33 27.47 1.95
C SER A 113 -35.04 28.82 1.81
N SER A 114 -34.41 29.81 1.15
CA SER A 114 -34.89 31.19 1.10
C SER A 114 -35.57 31.48 -0.24
N GLY A 115 -36.78 32.05 -0.24
CA GLY A 115 -37.57 32.39 -1.44
C GLY A 115 -38.24 33.74 -1.35
#